data_AF-A0A5E7BWQ1-F1
#
_entry.id   AF-A0A5E7BWQ1-F1
#
_cell.length_a   1.000
_cell.length_b   1.000
_cell.length_c   1.000
_cell.angle_alpha   90.00
_cell.angle_beta   90.00
_cell.angle_gamma   90.00
#
_symmetry.space_group_name_H-M   'P 1'
#
loop_
_entity.id
_entity.type
_entity.pdbx_description
1 polymer ?
#
loop_
_entity_poly.entity_id
_entity_poly.type
_entity_poly.pdbx_seq_one_letter_code
_entity_poly.pdbx_strand_id
1 'polypeptide(L)'
;MSDRSNAAMLSFDPAFASLRDGLSVAQQIGDTLWVANDETTSLERLKIQDAAPGDVVSCDEHQSFQLLEYLDLPLPKQDAEIDIEGLAYARDSGYLWLVGSHSLKRKNAETGTSAKKNIKRLSTVEADGNRFLLARIPVVKQNDSYELARKVDADGRTAAQLHGNEVGNDLTTAIAEDPQLRDFLSLPGKDNGFDIEGLAVIGSRLLLGLRGPVLRGWAVLLEIEPEPNDDSTDTLVLKKIGPDGCRYRKHFFALNGLGLRDLCTDGDDLLILAGPTMDLDGPVTVFRWRGGFASDKESVVFTDQLEKVLEVPFGQGNDHAEAMCLFETGEQPGEVLLILYDSAAQSRKHGDTNVEGDLFILN
;
A
#
# COMPACT_ATOMS: atom_id res chain seq x y z
N MET A 1 3.69 22.25 -9.26
CA MET A 1 2.63 21.27 -9.52
C MET A 1 2.79 20.82 -10.95
N SER A 2 2.85 19.51 -11.18
CA SER A 2 2.96 18.97 -12.53
C SER A 2 1.57 18.88 -13.15
N ASP A 3 1.49 19.04 -14.48
CA ASP A 3 0.24 18.94 -15.20
C ASP A 3 -0.10 17.46 -15.44
N ARG A 4 -1.35 17.08 -15.12
CA ARG A 4 -1.93 15.78 -15.46
C ARG A 4 -1.86 15.58 -16.97
N SER A 5 -1.31 14.46 -17.44
CA SER A 5 -1.26 14.14 -18.87
C SER A 5 -2.56 13.53 -19.36
N ASN A 6 -3.17 12.64 -18.56
CA ASN A 6 -4.40 11.94 -18.90
C ASN A 6 -5.12 11.36 -17.65
N ALA A 7 -6.16 10.57 -17.87
CA ALA A 7 -7.01 9.95 -16.87
C ALA A 7 -7.11 8.43 -17.05
N ALA A 8 -7.25 7.70 -15.94
CA ALA A 8 -7.79 6.35 -15.93
C ALA A 8 -9.15 6.36 -15.23
N MET A 9 -10.20 5.89 -15.89
CA MET A 9 -11.54 5.77 -15.34
C MET A 9 -11.73 4.37 -14.79
N LEU A 10 -11.78 4.24 -13.46
CA LEU A 10 -12.06 2.97 -12.78
C LEU A 10 -13.57 2.81 -12.65
N SER A 11 -14.11 1.70 -13.15
CA SER A 11 -15.55 1.40 -13.15
C SER A 11 -15.83 0.12 -12.37
N PHE A 12 -16.43 0.27 -11.19
CA PHE A 12 -16.77 -0.86 -10.32
C PHE A 12 -18.14 -1.44 -10.66
N ASP A 13 -18.36 -2.71 -10.35
CA ASP A 13 -19.69 -3.31 -10.44
C ASP A 13 -20.66 -2.57 -9.48
N PRO A 14 -21.91 -2.27 -9.89
CA PRO A 14 -22.90 -1.60 -9.04
C PRO A 14 -23.10 -2.21 -7.64
N ALA A 15 -22.90 -3.52 -7.48
CA ALA A 15 -22.97 -4.17 -6.17
C ALA A 15 -21.86 -3.71 -5.21
N PHE A 16 -20.79 -3.11 -5.74
CA PHE A 16 -19.61 -2.64 -5.03
C PHE A 16 -19.32 -1.16 -5.28
N ALA A 17 -20.36 -0.36 -5.55
CA ALA A 17 -20.25 1.06 -5.88
C ALA A 17 -19.43 1.89 -4.87
N SER A 18 -19.39 1.50 -3.59
CA SER A 18 -18.62 2.18 -2.54
C SER A 18 -17.11 2.03 -2.67
N LEU A 19 -16.61 1.04 -3.43
CA LEU A 19 -15.16 0.82 -3.63
C LEU A 19 -14.47 1.97 -4.36
N ARG A 20 -15.23 2.86 -5.01
CA ARG A 20 -14.69 4.03 -5.68
C ARG A 20 -14.20 5.13 -4.70
N ASP A 21 -14.56 5.00 -3.44
CA ASP A 21 -14.06 5.79 -2.31
C ASP A 21 -12.93 4.99 -1.63
N GLY A 22 -12.02 5.62 -0.88
CA GLY A 22 -11.06 4.90 -0.03
C GLY A 22 -10.03 4.04 -0.75
N LEU A 23 -9.65 4.38 -1.99
CA LEU A 23 -8.65 3.60 -2.73
C LEU A 23 -7.24 3.84 -2.18
N SER A 24 -6.67 2.81 -1.56
CA SER A 24 -5.38 2.86 -0.85
C SER A 24 -4.23 2.24 -1.64
N VAL A 25 -4.48 1.28 -2.55
CA VAL A 25 -3.41 0.59 -3.32
C VAL A 25 -3.69 0.51 -4.81
N ALA A 26 -2.62 0.40 -5.60
CA ALA A 26 -2.67 0.17 -7.04
C ALA A 26 -1.50 -0.71 -7.49
N GLN A 27 -1.78 -1.78 -8.25
CA GLN A 27 -0.76 -2.62 -8.87
C GLN A 27 -1.23 -3.09 -10.24
N GLN A 28 -0.52 -2.72 -11.31
CA GLN A 28 -0.77 -3.30 -12.62
C GLN A 28 -0.10 -4.68 -12.75
N ILE A 29 -0.83 -5.67 -13.26
CA ILE A 29 -0.31 -6.99 -13.64
C ILE A 29 -0.80 -7.29 -15.05
N GLY A 30 0.09 -7.15 -16.04
CA GLY A 30 -0.29 -7.29 -17.46
C GLY A 30 -1.36 -6.27 -17.83
N ASP A 31 -2.50 -6.75 -18.32
CA ASP A 31 -3.66 -5.94 -18.73
C ASP A 31 -4.73 -5.82 -17.62
N THR A 32 -4.32 -6.02 -16.36
CA THR A 32 -5.22 -5.88 -15.21
C THR A 32 -4.66 -4.87 -14.21
N LEU A 33 -5.54 -4.07 -13.63
CA LEU A 33 -5.25 -3.17 -12.53
C LEU A 33 -5.86 -3.75 -11.25
N TRP A 34 -5.02 -3.97 -10.25
CA TRP A 34 -5.42 -4.46 -8.92
C TRP A 34 -5.45 -3.29 -7.95
N VAL A 35 -6.54 -3.16 -7.20
CA VAL A 35 -6.76 -2.12 -6.21
C VAL A 35 -7.39 -2.71 -4.95
N ALA A 36 -7.39 -1.95 -3.86
CA ALA A 36 -8.14 -2.25 -2.65
C ALA A 36 -8.76 -0.98 -2.10
N ASN A 37 -9.79 -1.17 -1.29
CA ASN A 37 -10.35 -0.13 -0.45
C ASN A 37 -9.91 -0.39 1.01
N ASP A 38 -9.55 0.67 1.73
CA ASP A 38 -9.03 0.61 3.10
C ASP A 38 -10.04 -0.01 4.12
N GLU A 39 -11.34 0.12 3.86
CA GLU A 39 -12.41 -0.41 4.71
C GLU A 39 -12.81 -1.87 4.40
N THR A 40 -12.24 -2.54 3.38
CA THR A 40 -12.67 -3.88 2.97
C THR A 40 -11.71 -5.02 3.36
N THR A 41 -12.13 -6.25 3.04
CA THR A 41 -11.36 -7.49 3.21
C THR A 41 -11.09 -8.20 1.88
N SER A 42 -11.13 -7.43 0.78
CA SER A 42 -11.01 -7.95 -0.57
C SER A 42 -10.01 -7.16 -1.41
N LEU A 43 -9.46 -7.84 -2.41
CA LEU A 43 -8.76 -7.21 -3.53
C LEU A 43 -9.69 -7.16 -4.72
N GLU A 44 -9.54 -6.10 -5.50
CA GLU A 44 -10.40 -5.81 -6.63
C GLU A 44 -9.53 -5.78 -7.88
N ARG A 45 -9.99 -6.42 -8.95
CA ARG A 45 -9.30 -6.44 -10.24
C ARG A 45 -10.19 -5.80 -11.31
N LEU A 46 -9.62 -4.87 -12.05
CA LEU A 46 -10.21 -4.27 -13.24
C LEU A 46 -9.40 -4.66 -14.47
N LYS A 47 -10.06 -4.86 -15.61
CA LYS A 47 -9.42 -5.00 -16.91
C LYS A 47 -9.07 -3.63 -17.46
N ILE A 48 -7.81 -3.43 -17.83
CA ILE A 48 -7.36 -2.22 -18.53
C ILE A 48 -7.74 -2.39 -19.99
N GLN A 49 -8.58 -1.49 -20.51
CA GLN A 49 -9.03 -1.50 -21.88
C GLN A 49 -8.06 -0.76 -22.80
N ASP A 50 -7.99 -1.19 -24.06
CA ASP A 50 -7.24 -0.47 -25.08
C ASP A 50 -7.82 0.94 -25.29
N ALA A 51 -6.96 1.95 -25.24
CA ALA A 51 -7.31 3.34 -25.48
C ALA A 51 -6.40 3.94 -26.56
N ALA A 52 -6.96 4.80 -27.42
CA ALA A 52 -6.13 5.55 -28.35
C ALA A 52 -5.28 6.59 -27.59
N PRO A 53 -4.12 7.01 -28.14
CA PRO A 53 -3.29 8.03 -27.49
C PRO A 53 -4.07 9.31 -27.19
N GLY A 54 -4.10 9.70 -25.91
CA GLY A 54 -4.80 10.90 -25.43
C GLY A 54 -6.27 10.69 -25.02
N ASP A 55 -6.85 9.51 -25.28
CA ASP A 55 -8.17 9.16 -24.75
C ASP A 55 -8.08 8.70 -23.30
N VAL A 56 -9.14 8.93 -22.52
CA VAL A 56 -9.26 8.41 -21.16
C VAL A 56 -9.20 6.88 -21.20
N VAL A 57 -8.33 6.29 -20.38
CA VAL A 57 -8.18 4.84 -20.29
C VAL A 57 -9.32 4.29 -19.44
N SER A 58 -10.07 3.31 -19.95
CA SER A 58 -11.10 2.62 -19.16
C SER A 58 -10.48 1.44 -18.41
N CYS A 59 -10.77 1.34 -17.12
CA CYS A 59 -10.50 0.17 -16.29
C CYS A 59 -11.86 -0.37 -15.80
N ASP A 60 -12.33 -1.49 -16.35
CA ASP A 60 -13.67 -2.04 -16.10
C ASP A 60 -13.61 -3.57 -15.89
N GLU A 61 -14.65 -4.33 -16.26
CA GLU A 61 -14.74 -5.79 -16.01
C GLU A 61 -14.35 -6.20 -14.57
N HIS A 62 -14.89 -5.45 -13.60
CA HIS A 62 -14.62 -5.60 -12.19
C HIS A 62 -14.83 -7.03 -11.67
N GLN A 63 -13.85 -7.55 -10.93
CA GLN A 63 -13.94 -8.80 -10.18
C GLN A 63 -13.35 -8.62 -8.78
N SER A 64 -14.10 -9.09 -7.78
CA SER A 64 -13.73 -9.03 -6.36
C SER A 64 -13.19 -10.37 -5.86
N PHE A 65 -12.14 -10.30 -5.04
CA PHE A 65 -11.43 -11.43 -4.46
C PHE A 65 -11.44 -11.34 -2.93
N GLN A 66 -12.27 -12.14 -2.28
CA GLN A 66 -12.36 -12.17 -0.82
C GLN A 66 -11.12 -12.83 -0.22
N LEU A 67 -10.33 -12.10 0.58
CA LEU A 67 -9.05 -12.59 1.07
C LEU A 67 -9.18 -13.79 2.02
N LEU A 68 -10.32 -13.92 2.69
CA LEU A 68 -10.69 -15.09 3.51
C LEU A 68 -10.72 -16.41 2.72
N GLU A 69 -10.84 -16.38 1.40
CA GLU A 69 -10.79 -17.59 0.56
C GLU A 69 -9.36 -18.11 0.37
N TYR A 70 -8.36 -17.23 0.55
CA TYR A 70 -6.96 -17.50 0.28
C TYR A 70 -6.11 -17.56 1.55
N LEU A 71 -6.49 -16.81 2.59
CA LEU A 71 -5.71 -16.58 3.81
C LEU A 71 -6.54 -16.89 5.05
N ASP A 72 -5.87 -17.36 6.10
CA ASP A 72 -6.50 -17.64 7.40
C ASP A 72 -6.36 -16.38 8.28
N LEU A 73 -7.20 -15.38 8.01
CA LEU A 73 -7.11 -14.07 8.66
C LEU A 73 -7.21 -14.14 10.21
N PRO A 74 -6.47 -13.29 10.95
CA PRO A 74 -6.50 -13.28 12.42
C PRO A 74 -7.91 -13.15 13.01
N LEU A 75 -8.76 -12.33 12.40
CA LEU A 75 -10.18 -12.21 12.71
C LEU A 75 -11.00 -12.73 11.51
N PRO A 76 -11.59 -13.94 11.60
CA PRO A 76 -12.33 -14.57 10.50
C PRO A 76 -13.75 -14.02 10.39
N LYS A 77 -13.90 -12.68 10.43
CA LYS A 77 -15.18 -11.99 10.26
C LYS A 77 -15.09 -11.10 9.02
N GLN A 78 -16.14 -11.14 8.20
CA GLN A 78 -16.19 -10.38 6.95
C GLN A 78 -16.22 -8.86 7.15
N ASP A 79 -16.65 -8.39 8.32
CA ASP A 79 -16.73 -6.96 8.67
C ASP A 79 -15.48 -6.42 9.38
N ALA A 80 -14.44 -7.24 9.56
CA ALA A 80 -13.18 -6.81 10.17
C ALA A 80 -12.20 -6.38 9.06
N GLU A 81 -12.14 -5.07 8.80
CA GLU A 81 -11.27 -4.41 7.81
C GLU A 81 -9.80 -4.87 7.93
N ILE A 82 -9.12 -4.99 6.79
CA ILE A 82 -7.67 -5.24 6.78
C ILE A 82 -6.88 -3.93 6.74
N ASP A 83 -7.46 -2.82 6.25
CA ASP A 83 -6.69 -1.58 5.99
C ASP A 83 -5.53 -1.93 5.06
N ILE A 84 -5.87 -2.43 3.86
CA ILE A 84 -4.86 -2.91 2.89
C ILE A 84 -4.16 -1.67 2.34
N GLU A 85 -2.97 -1.39 2.83
CA GLU A 85 -2.25 -0.17 2.46
C GLU A 85 -1.11 -0.43 1.47
N GLY A 86 -0.60 -1.66 1.35
CA GLY A 86 0.48 -1.95 0.40
C GLY A 86 0.23 -3.19 -0.45
N LEU A 87 0.56 -3.10 -1.73
CA LEU A 87 0.40 -4.17 -2.73
C LEU A 87 1.60 -4.21 -3.69
N ALA A 88 2.22 -5.38 -3.89
CA ALA A 88 3.35 -5.51 -4.80
C ALA A 88 3.41 -6.87 -5.50
N TYR A 89 3.55 -6.87 -6.83
CA TYR A 89 3.66 -8.10 -7.62
C TYR A 89 5.11 -8.52 -7.86
N ALA A 90 5.49 -9.68 -7.33
CA ALA A 90 6.80 -10.28 -7.53
C ALA A 90 6.84 -11.14 -8.80
N ARG A 91 7.06 -10.51 -9.98
CA ARG A 91 6.98 -11.16 -11.31
C ARG A 91 7.76 -12.49 -11.40
N ASP A 92 8.97 -12.56 -10.86
CA ASP A 92 9.83 -13.75 -10.97
C ASP A 92 9.30 -14.95 -10.19
N SER A 93 8.59 -14.69 -9.09
CA SER A 93 8.03 -15.75 -8.22
C SER A 93 6.53 -15.96 -8.42
N GLY A 94 5.87 -15.05 -9.14
CA GLY A 94 4.43 -15.08 -9.41
C GLY A 94 3.57 -14.91 -8.16
N TYR A 95 4.04 -14.19 -7.15
CA TYR A 95 3.27 -13.87 -5.95
C TYR A 95 2.83 -12.40 -5.94
N LEU A 96 1.60 -12.16 -5.52
CA LEU A 96 1.12 -10.86 -5.11
C LEU A 96 1.31 -10.74 -3.60
N TRP A 97 2.13 -9.79 -3.17
CA TRP A 97 2.32 -9.46 -1.76
C TRP A 97 1.36 -8.36 -1.35
N LEU A 98 0.81 -8.47 -0.15
CA LEU A 98 -0.05 -7.47 0.46
C LEU A 98 0.30 -7.28 1.93
N VAL A 99 0.08 -6.07 2.42
CA VAL A 99 0.32 -5.70 3.82
C VAL A 99 -0.80 -4.77 4.30
N GLY A 100 -1.28 -5.00 5.52
CA GLY A 100 -2.17 -4.06 6.21
C GLY A 100 -1.38 -2.97 6.93
N SER A 101 -2.05 -1.94 7.42
CA SER A 101 -1.38 -0.79 8.07
C SER A 101 -0.53 -1.10 9.31
N HIS A 102 -0.82 -2.20 10.01
CA HIS A 102 -0.24 -2.53 11.32
C HIS A 102 -0.43 -1.42 12.37
N SER A 103 -1.41 -0.54 12.16
CA SER A 103 -1.61 0.64 12.97
C SER A 103 -2.71 0.45 14.01
N LEU A 104 -2.59 1.16 15.14
CA LEU A 104 -3.73 1.41 16.02
C LEU A 104 -4.59 2.55 15.42
N LYS A 105 -5.89 2.54 15.71
CA LYS A 105 -6.82 3.60 15.28
C LYS A 105 -7.40 4.36 16.47
N ARG A 106 -7.52 5.69 16.35
CA ARG A 106 -8.25 6.54 17.31
C ARG A 106 -9.66 6.77 16.78
N LYS A 107 -10.67 6.63 17.63
CA LYS A 107 -12.05 6.93 17.21
C LYS A 107 -12.22 8.41 16.90
N ASN A 108 -12.70 8.71 15.70
CA ASN A 108 -13.00 10.06 15.29
C ASN A 108 -14.28 10.58 15.99
N ALA A 109 -14.39 11.90 16.11
CA ALA A 109 -15.62 12.57 16.55
C ALA A 109 -16.71 12.48 15.48
N GLU A 110 -17.97 12.44 15.91
CA GLU A 110 -19.12 12.36 15.00
C GLU A 110 -19.99 13.61 15.10
N THR A 111 -20.45 14.11 13.95
CA THR A 111 -21.45 15.17 13.88
C THR A 111 -22.77 14.71 14.50
N GLY A 112 -23.45 15.58 15.25
CA GLY A 112 -24.70 15.23 15.94
C GLY A 112 -24.52 14.48 17.27
N THR A 113 -23.29 14.07 17.60
CA THR A 113 -22.94 13.47 18.90
C THR A 113 -22.58 14.56 19.91
N SER A 114 -22.97 14.39 21.18
CA SER A 114 -22.71 15.39 22.23
C SER A 114 -21.21 15.54 22.52
N ALA A 115 -20.79 16.75 22.94
CA ALA A 115 -19.39 17.04 23.26
C ALA A 115 -18.77 16.02 24.24
N LYS A 116 -19.49 15.64 25.31
CA LYS A 116 -19.03 14.61 26.26
C LYS A 116 -18.76 13.25 25.60
N LYS A 117 -19.62 12.83 24.67
CA LYS A 117 -19.44 11.58 23.94
C LYS A 117 -18.29 11.69 22.95
N ASN A 118 -18.17 12.79 22.20
CA ASN A 118 -17.06 13.01 21.27
C ASN A 118 -15.70 13.08 21.98
N ILE A 119 -15.60 13.75 23.14
CA ILE A 119 -14.38 13.75 23.97
C ILE A 119 -14.02 12.32 24.37
N LYS A 120 -15.00 11.51 24.81
CA LYS A 120 -14.76 10.11 25.16
C LYS A 120 -14.28 9.29 23.95
N ARG A 121 -14.89 9.49 22.76
CA ARG A 121 -14.48 8.83 21.52
C ARG A 121 -13.02 9.16 21.17
N LEU A 122 -12.66 10.44 21.18
CA LEU A 122 -11.29 10.88 20.92
C LEU A 122 -10.27 10.35 21.94
N SER A 123 -10.71 9.94 23.14
CA SER A 123 -9.84 9.26 24.12
C SER A 123 -9.70 7.75 23.90
N THR A 124 -10.43 7.15 22.95
CA THR A 124 -10.40 5.72 22.66
C THR A 124 -9.44 5.42 21.52
N VAL A 125 -8.45 4.57 21.82
CA VAL A 125 -7.56 3.92 20.86
C VAL A 125 -7.91 2.43 20.83
N GLU A 126 -7.99 1.86 19.64
CA GLU A 126 -8.29 0.45 19.42
C GLU A 126 -7.34 -0.17 18.39
N ALA A 127 -7.15 -1.48 18.52
CA ALA A 127 -6.49 -2.30 17.52
C ALA A 127 -7.58 -3.03 16.72
N ASP A 128 -7.34 -3.22 15.42
CA ASP A 128 -8.13 -4.09 14.58
C ASP A 128 -7.24 -5.24 14.11
N GLY A 129 -7.63 -6.48 14.39
CA GLY A 129 -6.70 -7.60 14.33
C GLY A 129 -6.23 -7.96 12.92
N ASN A 130 -7.07 -7.69 11.92
CA ASN A 130 -6.75 -7.94 10.52
C ASN A 130 -5.75 -6.93 9.94
N ARG A 131 -5.55 -5.77 10.59
CA ARG A 131 -4.55 -4.75 10.18
C ARG A 131 -3.10 -5.23 10.28
N PHE A 132 -2.83 -6.27 11.07
CA PHE A 132 -1.48 -6.84 11.23
C PHE A 132 -1.15 -7.91 10.18
N LEU A 133 -1.86 -7.92 9.05
CA LEU A 133 -1.64 -8.86 7.96
C LEU A 133 -0.39 -8.49 7.16
N LEU A 134 0.48 -9.47 6.94
CA LEU A 134 1.48 -9.44 5.88
C LEU A 134 1.42 -10.79 5.17
N ALA A 135 1.14 -10.81 3.88
CA ALA A 135 0.86 -12.05 3.17
C ALA A 135 1.34 -12.04 1.72
N ARG A 136 1.41 -13.23 1.14
CA ARG A 136 1.56 -13.45 -0.29
C ARG A 136 0.50 -14.41 -0.80
N ILE A 137 0.00 -14.17 -2.01
CA ILE A 137 -0.96 -15.04 -2.69
C ILE A 137 -0.44 -15.34 -4.10
N PRO A 138 -0.38 -16.62 -4.53
CA PRO A 138 -0.04 -16.97 -5.90
C PRO A 138 -0.97 -16.30 -6.91
N VAL A 139 -0.37 -15.70 -7.94
CA VAL A 139 -1.08 -15.24 -9.13
C VAL A 139 -0.87 -16.27 -10.24
N VAL A 140 -1.96 -16.63 -10.91
CA VAL A 140 -1.96 -17.54 -12.06
C VAL A 140 -2.67 -16.90 -13.24
N LYS A 141 -2.20 -17.18 -14.45
CA LYS A 141 -2.88 -16.75 -15.67
C LYS A 141 -3.96 -17.80 -16.03
N GLN A 142 -5.22 -17.39 -16.07
CA GLN A 142 -6.37 -18.22 -16.41
C GLN A 142 -7.28 -17.46 -17.38
N ASN A 143 -7.72 -18.11 -18.47
CA ASN A 143 -8.62 -17.51 -19.48
C ASN A 143 -8.18 -16.11 -19.95
N ASP A 144 -6.88 -15.94 -20.24
CA ASP A 144 -6.28 -14.65 -20.63
C ASP A 144 -6.41 -13.51 -19.61
N SER A 145 -6.65 -13.85 -18.34
CA SER A 145 -6.64 -12.92 -17.21
C SER A 145 -5.77 -13.42 -16.06
N TYR A 146 -5.60 -12.60 -15.03
CA TYR A 146 -4.83 -12.92 -13.82
C TYR A 146 -5.77 -13.22 -12.66
N GLU A 147 -5.60 -14.37 -12.03
CA GLU A 147 -6.43 -14.85 -10.92
C GLU A 147 -5.57 -15.17 -9.70
N LEU A 148 -6.15 -15.01 -8.51
CA LEU A 148 -5.55 -15.48 -7.27
C LEU A 148 -5.81 -16.98 -7.09
N ALA A 149 -4.83 -17.70 -6.55
CA ALA A 149 -4.97 -19.11 -6.20
C ALA A 149 -4.42 -19.38 -4.80
N ARG A 150 -5.21 -20.07 -3.95
CA ARG A 150 -4.73 -20.48 -2.62
C ARG A 150 -3.55 -21.46 -2.71
N LYS A 151 -3.56 -22.30 -3.74
CA LYS A 151 -2.50 -23.25 -4.05
C LYS A 151 -2.44 -23.50 -5.55
N VAL A 152 -1.23 -23.68 -6.08
CA VAL A 152 -0.96 -24.01 -7.48
C VAL A 152 -0.34 -25.41 -7.53
N ASP A 153 -1.08 -26.40 -8.00
CA ASP A 153 -0.61 -27.80 -8.00
C ASP A 153 0.58 -28.04 -8.95
N ALA A 154 0.69 -27.25 -10.01
CA ALA A 154 1.73 -27.42 -11.03
C ALA A 154 3.14 -27.08 -10.55
N ASP A 155 3.28 -26.10 -9.65
CA ASP A 155 4.57 -25.60 -9.16
C ASP A 155 4.68 -25.54 -7.62
N GLY A 156 3.62 -25.92 -6.92
CA GLY A 156 3.59 -26.03 -5.46
C GLY A 156 3.47 -24.70 -4.72
N ARG A 157 3.30 -23.57 -5.41
CA ARG A 157 3.09 -22.27 -4.74
C ARG A 157 1.82 -22.29 -3.89
N THR A 158 1.90 -21.67 -2.72
CA THR A 158 0.80 -21.56 -1.73
C THR A 158 0.66 -20.14 -1.23
N ALA A 159 -0.58 -19.72 -0.98
CA ALA A 159 -0.84 -18.53 -0.19
C ALA A 159 -0.27 -18.73 1.22
N ALA A 160 0.34 -17.69 1.76
CA ALA A 160 0.95 -17.73 3.07
C ALA A 160 0.95 -16.35 3.72
N GLN A 161 0.90 -16.31 5.05
CA GLN A 161 0.94 -15.07 5.83
C GLN A 161 1.98 -15.13 6.93
N LEU A 162 2.49 -13.96 7.32
CA LEU A 162 3.40 -13.83 8.44
C LEU A 162 2.73 -14.30 9.73
N HIS A 163 3.46 -15.09 10.51
CA HIS A 163 2.98 -15.56 11.80
C HIS A 163 2.56 -14.40 12.71
N GLY A 164 1.33 -14.48 13.23
CA GLY A 164 0.70 -13.42 14.01
C GLY A 164 -0.69 -13.78 14.51
N ASN A 165 -1.37 -12.79 15.10
CA ASN A 165 -2.69 -12.90 15.68
C ASN A 165 -3.39 -11.52 15.71
N GLU A 166 -4.52 -11.43 16.42
CA GLU A 166 -5.36 -10.23 16.49
C GLU A 166 -4.72 -8.99 17.15
N VAL A 167 -3.52 -9.10 17.75
CA VAL A 167 -2.84 -7.95 18.38
C VAL A 167 -1.48 -7.62 17.76
N GLY A 168 -1.05 -8.36 16.74
CA GLY A 168 0.26 -8.16 16.12
C GLY A 168 0.80 -9.40 15.42
N ASN A 169 2.02 -9.29 14.92
CA ASN A 169 2.72 -10.37 14.24
C ASN A 169 4.21 -10.38 14.60
N ASP A 170 4.97 -11.26 13.96
CA ASP A 170 6.42 -11.37 14.17
C ASP A 170 7.18 -10.06 13.86
N LEU A 171 6.66 -9.22 12.94
CA LEU A 171 7.23 -7.91 12.64
C LEU A 171 7.02 -6.93 13.80
N THR A 172 5.79 -6.76 14.29
CA THR A 172 5.52 -5.85 15.42
C THR A 172 6.20 -6.33 16.70
N THR A 173 6.34 -7.64 16.88
CA THR A 173 7.12 -8.24 17.97
C THR A 173 8.60 -7.84 17.89
N ALA A 174 9.20 -7.86 16.70
CA ALA A 174 10.58 -7.43 16.51
C ALA A 174 10.74 -5.91 16.72
N ILE A 175 9.76 -5.10 16.33
CA ILE A 175 9.77 -3.64 16.51
C ILE A 175 9.61 -3.24 17.97
N ALA A 176 8.91 -4.03 18.79
CA ALA A 176 8.73 -3.75 20.22
C ALA A 176 10.05 -3.68 21.01
N GLU A 177 11.10 -4.32 20.50
CA GLU A 177 12.45 -4.29 21.08
C GLU A 177 13.32 -3.16 20.49
N ASP A 178 12.84 -2.43 19.48
CA ASP A 178 13.62 -1.42 18.77
C ASP A 178 13.63 -0.07 19.50
N PRO A 179 14.81 0.48 19.83
CA PRO A 179 14.90 1.71 20.62
C PRO A 179 14.41 2.97 19.89
N GLN A 180 14.27 2.95 18.56
CA GLN A 180 13.79 4.09 17.76
C GLN A 180 12.29 4.00 17.49
N LEU A 181 11.73 2.79 17.37
CA LEU A 181 10.37 2.59 16.87
C LEU A 181 9.36 2.09 17.92
N ARG A 182 9.80 1.39 18.98
CA ARG A 182 8.89 0.72 19.92
C ARG A 182 7.82 1.62 20.54
N ASP A 183 8.17 2.87 20.85
CA ASP A 183 7.27 3.79 21.55
C ASP A 183 6.09 4.21 20.64
N PHE A 184 6.27 4.11 19.31
CA PHE A 184 5.26 4.46 18.30
C PHE A 184 4.24 3.34 18.05
N LEU A 185 4.52 2.09 18.45
CA LEU A 185 3.54 1.00 18.40
C LEU A 185 2.32 1.24 19.31
N SER A 186 2.48 2.07 20.33
CA SER A 186 1.41 2.44 21.27
C SER A 186 0.56 3.62 20.80
N LEU A 187 0.95 4.27 19.70
CA LEU A 187 0.30 5.45 19.15
C LEU A 187 -0.55 5.06 17.94
N PRO A 188 -1.71 5.72 17.74
CA PRO A 188 -2.49 5.56 16.52
C PRO A 188 -1.75 6.04 15.27
N GLY A 189 -1.99 5.41 14.11
CA GLY A 189 -1.34 5.78 12.84
C GLY A 189 -1.51 7.27 12.50
N LYS A 190 -2.76 7.76 12.54
CA LYS A 190 -3.10 9.18 12.28
C LYS A 190 -2.59 10.16 13.35
N ASP A 191 -1.96 9.67 14.41
CA ASP A 191 -1.24 10.44 15.44
C ASP A 191 0.29 10.28 15.31
N ASN A 192 0.81 9.96 14.12
CA ASN A 192 2.22 9.64 13.84
C ASN A 192 2.70 8.37 14.56
N GLY A 193 1.79 7.45 14.85
CA GLY A 193 2.11 6.10 15.31
C GLY A 193 2.67 5.22 14.20
N PHE A 194 2.98 3.97 14.54
CA PHE A 194 3.45 3.00 13.56
C PHE A 194 2.37 2.71 12.53
N ASP A 195 2.67 2.93 11.26
CA ASP A 195 1.73 2.81 10.15
C ASP A 195 2.47 2.53 8.85
N ILE A 196 2.19 1.37 8.25
CA ILE A 196 2.75 0.91 6.97
C ILE A 196 1.78 1.30 5.86
N GLU A 197 2.26 2.04 4.86
CA GLU A 197 1.47 2.32 3.65
C GLU A 197 2.22 1.98 2.35
N GLY A 198 3.55 1.91 2.37
CA GLY A 198 4.29 1.51 1.17
C GLY A 198 4.61 0.02 1.14
N LEU A 199 4.47 -0.63 -0.02
CA LEU A 199 5.01 -1.98 -0.25
C LEU A 199 5.71 -2.10 -1.61
N ALA A 200 6.95 -2.58 -1.59
CA ALA A 200 7.69 -2.93 -2.81
C ALA A 200 8.44 -4.25 -2.65
N VAL A 201 8.71 -4.94 -3.77
CA VAL A 201 9.49 -6.19 -3.80
C VAL A 201 10.82 -5.95 -4.49
N ILE A 202 11.92 -6.38 -3.87
CA ILE A 202 13.27 -6.35 -4.46
C ILE A 202 13.96 -7.72 -4.29
N GLY A 203 13.92 -8.54 -5.34
CA GLY A 203 14.35 -9.93 -5.27
C GLY A 203 13.46 -10.73 -4.32
N SER A 204 14.04 -11.33 -3.28
CA SER A 204 13.31 -12.04 -2.22
C SER A 204 12.84 -11.14 -1.06
N ARG A 205 13.27 -9.88 -1.04
CA ARG A 205 13.04 -8.95 0.07
C ARG A 205 11.84 -8.07 -0.21
N LEU A 206 11.21 -7.60 0.86
CA LEU A 206 10.15 -6.60 0.83
C LEU A 206 10.61 -5.31 1.46
N LEU A 207 10.16 -4.20 0.90
CA LEU A 207 10.32 -2.87 1.46
C LEU A 207 8.96 -2.41 1.97
N LEU A 208 8.93 -1.99 3.23
CA LEU A 208 7.74 -1.47 3.91
C LEU A 208 7.96 0.02 4.18
N GLY A 209 7.22 0.87 3.47
CA GLY A 209 7.24 2.31 3.67
C GLY A 209 6.35 2.69 4.84
N LEU A 210 6.90 3.40 5.82
CA LEU A 210 6.11 3.87 6.95
C LEU A 210 5.56 5.27 6.68
N ARG A 211 4.24 5.45 6.72
CA ARG A 211 3.64 6.78 6.83
C ARG A 211 4.06 7.40 8.16
N GLY A 212 3.95 6.62 9.22
CA GLY A 212 4.37 6.99 10.56
C GLY A 212 5.18 5.87 11.21
N PRO A 213 6.20 6.20 12.04
CA PRO A 213 6.55 7.54 12.49
C PRO A 213 7.53 8.27 11.56
N VAL A 214 7.43 9.60 11.53
CA VAL A 214 8.51 10.47 11.02
C VAL A 214 9.35 11.00 12.19
N LEU A 215 10.65 10.68 12.20
CA LEU A 215 11.56 10.93 13.32
C LEU A 215 12.36 12.22 13.10
N ARG A 216 11.93 13.33 13.71
CA ARG A 216 12.59 14.65 13.51
C ARG A 216 12.70 15.01 12.01
N GLY A 217 11.65 14.70 11.25
CA GLY A 217 11.57 14.94 9.81
C GLY A 217 12.13 13.83 8.92
N TRP A 218 12.63 12.73 9.50
CA TRP A 218 13.13 11.57 8.76
C TRP A 218 12.06 10.49 8.63
N ALA A 219 11.71 10.18 7.39
CA ALA A 219 10.82 9.07 7.06
C ALA A 219 11.57 7.74 7.20
N VAL A 220 10.85 6.66 7.52
CA VAL A 220 11.44 5.35 7.84
C VAL A 220 10.91 4.29 6.88
N LEU A 221 11.82 3.53 6.27
CA LEU A 221 11.50 2.38 5.45
C LEU A 221 12.13 1.14 6.09
N LEU A 222 11.37 0.06 6.20
CA LEU A 222 11.85 -1.23 6.71
C LEU A 222 12.11 -2.17 5.53
N GLU A 223 13.27 -2.79 5.51
CA GLU A 223 13.56 -3.91 4.61
C GLU A 223 13.44 -5.21 5.41
N ILE A 224 12.66 -6.15 4.89
CA ILE A 224 12.46 -7.48 5.49
C ILE A 224 12.65 -8.58 4.44
N GLU A 225 12.88 -9.81 4.90
CA GLU A 225 12.93 -10.96 4.00
C GLU A 225 12.12 -12.13 4.61
N PRO A 226 10.84 -12.25 4.22
CA PRO A 226 10.02 -13.37 4.66
C PRO A 226 10.41 -14.68 3.96
N GLU A 227 10.33 -15.77 4.69
CA GLU A 227 10.51 -17.13 4.17
C GLU A 227 9.44 -18.08 4.72
N PRO A 228 9.12 -19.18 4.02
CA PRO A 228 8.28 -20.23 4.57
C PRO A 228 8.83 -20.74 5.90
N ASN A 229 7.93 -21.06 6.83
CA ASN A 229 8.29 -21.81 8.01
C ASN A 229 8.68 -23.25 7.61
N ASP A 230 9.72 -23.82 8.24
CA ASP A 230 10.16 -25.20 7.99
C ASP A 230 9.02 -26.22 8.21
N ASP A 231 8.12 -25.94 9.17
CA ASP A 231 7.01 -26.81 9.55
C ASP A 231 5.69 -26.49 8.84
N SER A 232 5.62 -25.41 8.03
CA SER A 232 4.39 -25.03 7.32
C SER A 232 4.61 -24.24 6.03
N THR A 233 3.80 -24.58 5.01
CA THR A 233 3.77 -23.88 3.72
C THR A 233 2.83 -22.67 3.67
N ASP A 234 1.97 -22.47 4.68
CA ASP A 234 1.02 -21.36 4.78
C ASP A 234 1.46 -20.25 5.76
N THR A 235 2.56 -20.48 6.47
CA THR A 235 3.08 -19.57 7.48
C THR A 235 4.44 -19.06 7.05
N LEU A 236 4.63 -17.75 7.12
CA LEU A 236 5.91 -17.08 6.88
C LEU A 236 6.57 -16.72 8.20
N VAL A 237 7.90 -16.70 8.20
CA VAL A 237 8.75 -16.16 9.27
C VAL A 237 9.75 -15.15 8.67
N LEU A 238 10.31 -14.26 9.49
CA LEU A 238 11.27 -13.26 9.02
C LEU A 238 12.71 -13.72 9.20
N LYS A 239 13.52 -13.67 8.13
CA LYS A 239 14.98 -13.87 8.24
C LYS A 239 15.65 -12.79 9.07
N LYS A 240 16.82 -13.11 9.62
CA LYS A 240 17.68 -12.17 10.35
C LYS A 240 18.63 -11.46 9.37
N ILE A 241 18.13 -10.43 8.70
CA ILE A 241 18.91 -9.69 7.69
C ILE A 241 19.59 -8.42 8.24
N GLY A 242 19.12 -7.94 9.39
CA GLY A 242 19.57 -6.69 9.99
C GLY A 242 20.82 -6.81 10.87
N PRO A 243 21.35 -5.67 11.33
CA PRO A 243 22.46 -5.64 12.27
C PRO A 243 22.14 -6.43 13.54
N ASP A 244 23.16 -7.07 14.12
CA ASP A 244 23.07 -7.86 15.36
C ASP A 244 21.99 -8.96 15.36
N GLY A 245 21.61 -9.45 14.17
CA GLY A 245 20.60 -10.48 14.00
C GLY A 245 19.16 -9.95 14.07
N CYS A 246 18.95 -8.64 13.89
CA CYS A 246 17.63 -8.05 13.72
C CYS A 246 16.91 -8.66 12.51
N ARG A 247 15.58 -8.78 12.60
CA ARG A 247 14.72 -9.37 11.55
C ARG A 247 14.42 -8.42 10.39
N TYR A 248 14.95 -7.20 10.44
CA TYR A 248 14.76 -6.17 9.43
C TYR A 248 15.95 -5.21 9.43
N ARG A 249 16.10 -4.45 8.34
CA ARG A 249 16.99 -3.29 8.24
C ARG A 249 16.14 -2.02 8.19
N LYS A 250 16.69 -0.91 8.69
CA LYS A 250 16.06 0.41 8.59
C LYS A 250 16.78 1.29 7.58
N HIS A 251 16.00 2.03 6.81
CA HIS A 251 16.48 3.08 5.93
C HIS A 251 15.73 4.37 6.25
N PHE A 252 16.46 5.49 6.25
CA PHE A 252 15.92 6.80 6.62
C PHE A 252 16.01 7.75 5.44
N PHE A 253 14.93 8.48 5.19
CA PHE A 253 14.83 9.40 4.06
C PHE A 253 14.47 10.81 4.51
N ALA A 254 15.19 11.81 4.01
CA ALA A 254 14.87 13.21 4.21
C ALA A 254 13.81 13.67 3.20
N LEU A 255 12.55 13.30 3.45
CA LEU A 255 11.39 13.62 2.60
C LEU A 255 10.69 14.94 3.03
N ASN A 256 11.46 15.92 3.51
CA ASN A 256 10.94 17.21 3.99
C ASN A 256 9.89 17.10 5.11
N GLY A 257 10.00 16.08 5.97
CA GLY A 257 9.06 15.83 7.06
C GLY A 257 7.79 15.06 6.67
N LEU A 258 7.73 14.56 5.44
CA LEU A 258 6.67 13.69 4.95
C LEU A 258 6.98 12.21 5.26
N GLY A 259 5.93 11.41 5.42
CA GLY A 259 5.99 9.94 5.54
C GLY A 259 5.94 9.27 4.17
N LEU A 260 6.21 7.96 4.12
CA LEU A 260 6.06 7.16 2.91
C LEU A 260 4.61 6.68 2.81
N ARG A 261 3.93 7.09 1.74
CA ARG A 261 2.53 6.75 1.44
C ARG A 261 2.41 5.56 0.51
N ASP A 262 3.32 5.42 -0.46
CA ASP A 262 3.39 4.24 -1.32
C ASP A 262 4.80 4.08 -1.91
N LEU A 263 5.09 2.89 -2.45
CA LEU A 263 6.36 2.50 -3.06
C LEU A 263 6.13 1.81 -4.41
N CYS A 264 6.92 2.18 -5.42
CA CYS A 264 6.86 1.52 -6.72
C CYS A 264 8.29 1.27 -7.23
N THR A 265 8.56 0.04 -7.67
CA THR A 265 9.87 -0.30 -8.25
C THR A 265 9.90 0.04 -9.73
N ASP A 266 11.05 0.55 -10.16
CA ASP A 266 11.31 0.95 -11.53
C ASP A 266 12.72 0.52 -11.93
N GLY A 267 12.83 -0.70 -12.46
CA GLY A 267 14.12 -1.36 -12.64
C GLY A 267 14.87 -1.49 -11.30
N ASP A 268 16.03 -0.85 -11.19
CA ASP A 268 16.83 -0.79 -9.96
C ASP A 268 16.49 0.41 -9.05
N ASP A 269 15.63 1.31 -9.52
CA ASP A 269 15.23 2.53 -8.84
C ASP A 269 13.96 2.29 -8.00
N LEU A 270 13.77 3.12 -6.98
CA LEU A 270 12.58 3.15 -6.14
C LEU A 270 11.88 4.50 -6.28
N LEU A 271 10.63 4.48 -6.74
CA LEU A 271 9.72 5.61 -6.60
C LEU A 271 9.08 5.58 -5.20
N ILE A 272 9.00 6.75 -4.57
CA ILE A 272 8.46 6.95 -3.23
C ILE A 272 7.40 8.04 -3.29
N LEU A 273 6.14 7.69 -3.04
CA LEU A 273 5.09 8.67 -2.81
C LEU A 273 5.23 9.15 -1.36
N ALA A 274 5.51 10.44 -1.18
CA ALA A 274 5.67 11.05 0.13
C ALA A 274 4.53 12.02 0.43
N GLY A 275 3.94 11.92 1.61
CA GLY A 275 2.81 12.76 2.02
C GLY A 275 2.72 12.98 3.53
N PRO A 276 1.72 13.75 4.01
CA PRO A 276 1.55 14.05 5.42
C PRO A 276 1.32 12.79 6.28
N THR A 277 1.80 12.81 7.54
CA THR A 277 1.71 11.65 8.43
C THR A 277 0.44 11.60 9.28
N MET A 278 -0.23 12.72 9.45
CA MET A 278 -1.48 12.84 10.23
C MET A 278 -2.62 13.29 9.31
N ASP A 279 -3.81 13.45 9.88
CA ASP A 279 -5.04 13.87 9.19
C ASP A 279 -5.01 15.37 8.81
N LEU A 280 -4.07 15.75 7.93
CA LEU A 280 -3.95 17.09 7.37
C LEU A 280 -3.79 17.05 5.86
N ASP A 281 -4.40 18.02 5.19
CA ASP A 281 -4.08 18.33 3.81
C ASP A 281 -2.65 18.87 3.73
N GLY A 282 -1.87 18.40 2.77
CA GLY A 282 -0.48 18.83 2.65
C GLY A 282 0.22 18.35 1.38
N PRO A 283 1.47 18.79 1.20
CA PRO A 283 2.22 18.50 -0.01
C PRO A 283 2.38 17.00 -0.21
N VAL A 284 2.11 16.56 -1.42
CA VAL A 284 2.37 15.19 -1.89
C VAL A 284 3.41 15.26 -3.00
N THR A 285 4.46 14.46 -2.88
CA THR A 285 5.60 14.48 -3.80
C THR A 285 6.08 13.08 -4.06
N VAL A 286 6.29 12.74 -5.34
CA VAL A 286 6.97 11.51 -5.72
C VAL A 286 8.46 11.82 -5.86
N PHE A 287 9.28 11.02 -5.17
CA PHE A 287 10.73 11.02 -5.28
C PHE A 287 11.19 9.74 -5.97
N ARG A 288 12.30 9.80 -6.70
CA ARG A 288 13.03 8.66 -7.22
C ARG A 288 14.36 8.54 -6.50
N TRP A 289 14.63 7.36 -5.94
CA TRP A 289 15.91 6.99 -5.36
C TRP A 289 16.60 5.94 -6.24
N ARG A 290 17.78 6.26 -6.76
CA ARG A 290 18.43 5.46 -7.81
C ARG A 290 19.32 4.34 -7.27
N GLY A 291 19.16 3.12 -7.78
CA GLY A 291 20.00 1.94 -7.48
C GLY A 291 20.09 1.54 -5.99
N GLY A 292 19.15 1.99 -5.17
CA GLY A 292 19.31 2.18 -3.72
C GLY A 292 19.53 0.93 -2.88
N PHE A 293 19.17 -0.25 -3.37
CA PHE A 293 19.19 -1.50 -2.59
C PHE A 293 20.21 -2.54 -3.07
N ALA A 294 21.20 -2.12 -3.86
CA ALA A 294 22.31 -2.97 -4.30
C ALA A 294 23.25 -3.39 -3.14
N SER A 295 23.18 -2.73 -1.99
CA SER A 295 23.96 -3.04 -0.78
C SER A 295 23.08 -3.62 0.32
N ASP A 296 23.58 -4.63 1.03
CA ASP A 296 22.96 -5.23 2.22
C ASP A 296 23.12 -4.37 3.50
N LYS A 297 23.03 -3.04 3.38
CA LYS A 297 23.28 -2.12 4.49
C LYS A 297 22.14 -1.15 4.66
N GLU A 298 21.92 -0.77 5.92
CA GLU A 298 21.07 0.36 6.29
C GLU A 298 21.56 1.66 5.64
N SER A 299 20.62 2.54 5.29
CA SER A 299 20.90 3.78 4.55
C SER A 299 20.30 5.00 5.24
N VAL A 300 20.99 6.13 5.12
CA VAL A 300 20.45 7.46 5.42
C VAL A 300 20.58 8.28 4.16
N VAL A 301 19.44 8.64 3.56
CA VAL A 301 19.34 9.27 2.24
C VAL A 301 18.88 10.71 2.40
N PHE A 302 19.75 11.64 2.05
CA PHE A 302 19.47 13.07 2.12
C PHE A 302 18.70 13.55 0.88
N THR A 303 18.03 14.70 1.00
CA THR A 303 17.17 15.26 -0.05
C THR A 303 17.92 15.53 -1.36
N ASP A 304 19.21 15.85 -1.31
CA ASP A 304 20.07 16.08 -2.49
C ASP A 304 20.47 14.79 -3.22
N GLN A 305 20.20 13.62 -2.62
CA GLN A 305 20.38 12.30 -3.22
C GLN A 305 19.07 11.76 -3.83
N LEU A 306 17.98 12.52 -3.71
CA LEU A 306 16.66 12.15 -4.22
C LEU A 306 16.32 13.03 -5.42
N GLU A 307 15.84 12.40 -6.48
CA GLU A 307 15.27 13.09 -7.62
C GLU A 307 13.80 13.35 -7.35
N LYS A 308 13.35 14.60 -7.39
CA LYS A 308 11.93 14.93 -7.29
C LYS A 308 11.31 14.78 -8.68
N VAL A 309 10.46 13.75 -8.87
CA VAL A 309 9.89 13.42 -10.19
C VAL A 309 8.52 14.06 -10.42
N LEU A 310 7.69 14.18 -9.37
CA LEU A 310 6.32 14.65 -9.49
C LEU A 310 5.87 15.40 -8.23
N GLU A 311 5.18 16.55 -8.40
CA GLU A 311 4.35 17.13 -7.35
C GLU A 311 2.90 16.81 -7.66
N VAL A 312 2.29 15.96 -6.84
CA VAL A 312 0.90 15.53 -7.02
C VAL A 312 -0.01 16.64 -6.49
N PRO A 313 -0.99 17.12 -7.28
CA PRO A 313 -2.00 18.06 -6.79
C PRO A 313 -2.81 17.45 -5.64
N PHE A 314 -3.14 18.26 -4.63
CA PHE A 314 -4.01 17.88 -3.51
C PHE A 314 -5.01 19.00 -3.21
N GLY A 315 -6.15 18.64 -2.63
CA GLY A 315 -7.24 19.55 -2.32
C GLY A 315 -7.32 19.94 -0.84
N GLN A 316 -8.44 20.56 -0.45
CA GLN A 316 -8.81 20.78 0.95
C GLN A 316 -9.86 19.75 1.35
N GLY A 317 -9.49 18.78 2.17
CA GLY A 317 -10.32 17.64 2.55
C GLY A 317 -10.67 16.70 1.38
N ASN A 318 -9.87 16.70 0.31
CA ASN A 318 -10.00 15.79 -0.83
C ASN A 318 -8.69 15.68 -1.62
N ASP A 319 -8.67 14.77 -2.59
CA ASP A 319 -7.51 14.42 -3.42
C ASP A 319 -6.28 14.08 -2.57
N HIS A 320 -6.51 13.24 -1.55
CA HIS A 320 -5.46 12.63 -0.76
C HIS A 320 -4.90 11.44 -1.53
N ALA A 321 -3.78 11.64 -2.20
CA ALA A 321 -3.13 10.58 -2.96
C ALA A 321 -2.51 9.55 -2.00
N GLU A 322 -2.88 8.29 -2.18
CA GLU A 322 -2.44 7.19 -1.34
C GLU A 322 -1.81 6.06 -2.14
N ALA A 323 -2.25 5.83 -3.38
CA ALA A 323 -1.68 4.78 -4.23
C ALA A 323 -0.95 5.32 -5.47
N MET A 324 0.11 4.63 -5.89
CA MET A 324 0.75 4.82 -7.18
C MET A 324 1.21 3.51 -7.83
N CYS A 325 1.18 3.46 -9.15
CA CYS A 325 1.88 2.42 -9.89
C CYS A 325 2.35 2.90 -11.25
N LEU A 326 3.46 2.34 -11.75
CA LEU A 326 3.80 2.48 -13.16
C LEU A 326 2.68 1.87 -14.00
N PHE A 327 2.23 2.63 -14.99
CA PHE A 327 1.02 2.35 -15.73
C PHE A 327 1.29 2.27 -17.23
N GLU A 328 1.32 1.04 -17.74
CA GLU A 328 1.57 0.79 -19.16
C GLU A 328 0.24 0.71 -19.93
N THR A 329 0.04 1.63 -20.88
CA THR A 329 -1.09 1.62 -21.82
C THR A 329 -0.60 1.70 -23.26
N GLY A 330 -0.28 0.54 -23.83
CA GLY A 330 0.14 0.45 -25.22
C GLY A 330 1.32 1.38 -25.58
N GLU A 331 1.27 1.98 -26.78
CA GLU A 331 2.36 2.80 -27.35
C GLU A 331 2.35 4.26 -26.86
N GLN A 332 2.33 4.49 -25.55
CA GLN A 332 2.59 5.84 -25.02
C GLN A 332 4.11 6.11 -24.92
N PRO A 333 4.60 7.28 -25.39
CA PRO A 333 5.99 7.64 -25.21
C PRO A 333 6.26 8.09 -23.76
N GLY A 334 7.17 7.39 -23.07
CA GLY A 334 7.64 7.74 -21.73
C GLY A 334 7.10 6.84 -20.62
N GLU A 335 7.63 7.04 -19.41
CA GLU A 335 7.16 6.36 -18.20
C GLU A 335 5.88 7.05 -17.72
N VAL A 336 4.80 6.29 -17.52
CA VAL A 336 3.53 6.85 -17.02
C VAL A 336 3.28 6.33 -15.61
N LEU A 337 2.87 7.23 -14.72
CA LEU A 337 2.51 6.92 -13.34
C LEU A 337 1.01 7.17 -13.14
N LEU A 338 0.31 6.15 -12.65
CA LEU A 338 -1.05 6.27 -12.14
C LEU A 338 -1.01 6.70 -10.69
N ILE A 339 -1.84 7.67 -10.32
CA ILE A 339 -2.12 8.07 -8.94
C ILE A 339 -3.62 7.85 -8.64
N LEU A 340 -3.91 7.16 -7.55
CA LEU A 340 -5.25 7.03 -6.98
C LEU A 340 -5.34 7.72 -5.62
N TYR A 341 -6.57 7.94 -5.17
CA TYR A 341 -6.88 8.77 -4.02
C TYR A 341 -7.82 8.05 -3.06
N ASP A 342 -7.49 8.07 -1.77
CA ASP A 342 -8.40 7.67 -0.70
C ASP A 342 -9.63 8.60 -0.71
N SER A 343 -9.37 9.89 -0.55
CA SER A 343 -10.40 10.91 -0.45
C SER A 343 -10.63 11.64 -1.79
N ALA A 344 -10.96 10.93 -2.87
CA ALA A 344 -11.16 11.53 -4.19
C ALA A 344 -12.21 12.67 -4.20
N ALA A 345 -11.90 13.79 -4.85
CA ALA A 345 -12.82 14.92 -5.00
C ALA A 345 -14.10 14.53 -5.76
N GLN A 346 -15.22 15.20 -5.46
CA GLN A 346 -16.51 14.92 -6.11
C GLN A 346 -16.47 15.09 -7.63
N SER A 347 -15.60 15.97 -8.16
CA SER A 347 -15.40 16.15 -9.60
C SER A 347 -14.78 14.95 -10.32
N ARG A 348 -14.12 14.03 -9.57
CA ARG A 348 -13.55 12.78 -10.10
C ARG A 348 -14.55 11.63 -10.10
N LYS A 349 -15.70 11.79 -9.46
CA LYS A 349 -16.70 10.75 -9.28
C LYS A 349 -17.78 10.90 -10.34
N HIS A 350 -17.99 9.85 -11.13
CA HIS A 350 -18.92 9.84 -12.25
C HIS A 350 -19.99 8.78 -12.04
N GLY A 351 -21.27 9.20 -12.06
CA GLY A 351 -22.38 8.31 -11.72
C GLY A 351 -22.26 7.76 -10.30
N ASP A 352 -22.62 6.50 -10.11
CA ASP A 352 -22.57 5.82 -8.80
C ASP A 352 -21.36 4.90 -8.65
N THR A 353 -20.70 4.53 -9.74
CA THR A 353 -19.74 3.41 -9.76
C THR A 353 -18.34 3.79 -10.22
N ASN A 354 -18.14 5.01 -10.74
CA ASN A 354 -16.89 5.35 -11.42
C ASN A 354 -16.12 6.44 -10.69
N VAL A 355 -14.79 6.35 -10.75
CA VAL A 355 -13.85 7.34 -10.21
C VAL A 355 -12.62 7.49 -11.12
N GLU A 356 -12.14 8.72 -11.28
CA GLU A 356 -10.93 9.03 -12.04
C GLU A 356 -9.65 8.96 -11.20
N GLY A 357 -8.67 8.20 -11.69
CA GLY A 357 -7.25 8.34 -11.35
C GLY A 357 -6.52 9.31 -12.29
N ASP A 358 -5.40 9.85 -11.82
CA ASP A 358 -4.55 10.73 -12.63
C ASP A 358 -3.40 9.95 -13.25
N LEU A 359 -3.18 10.16 -14.55
CA LEU A 359 -2.00 9.68 -15.26
C LEU A 359 -1.03 10.85 -15.45
N PHE A 360 0.23 10.63 -15.10
CA PHE A 360 1.32 11.57 -15.27
C PHE A 360 2.43 10.94 -16.11
N ILE A 361 2.91 11.63 -17.13
CA ILE A 361 4.15 11.25 -17.82
C ILE A 361 5.31 11.77 -16.98
N LEU A 362 6.20 10.86 -16.55
CA LEU A 362 7.44 11.17 -15.86
C LEU A 362 8.47 11.60 -16.91
N ASN A 363 9.12 12.75 -16.70
CA ASN A 363 10.11 13.33 -17.61
C ASN A 363 11.53 13.08 -17.16
#